data_AF-A0A7J9A2K8-F1
#
_entry.id   AF-A0A7J9A2K8-F1
#
_cell.length_a   1.000
_cell.length_b   1.000
_cell.length_c   1.000
_cell.angle_alpha   90.00
_cell.angle_beta   90.00
_cell.angle_gamma   90.00
#
_symmetry.space_group_name_H-M   'P 1'
#
loop_
_entity.id
_entity.type
_entity.pdbx_description
1 polymer ?
#
loop_
_entity_poly.entity_id
_entity_poly.type
_entity_poly.pdbx_seq_one_letter_code
_entity_poly.pdbx_strand_id
1 'polypeptide(L)'
;MSGASNKITDDELNALILRLGTLLPQLNHGRHGRVASSSTTKILKETCSYIRRLQKEVDDLSERLSQCLDSMDITSSDAEFLTNLLQQ
;
A
#
# COMPACT_ATOMS: atom_id res chain seq x y z
N MET A 1 22.91 31.00 -12.14
CA MET A 1 23.15 29.70 -11.50
C MET A 1 22.02 28.79 -11.92
N SER A 2 22.23 27.99 -12.96
CA SER A 2 21.17 27.16 -13.55
C SER A 2 20.89 25.99 -12.62
N GLY A 3 19.67 25.95 -12.08
CA GLY A 3 19.20 24.83 -11.27
C GLY A 3 19.36 23.55 -12.07
N ALA A 4 20.19 22.64 -11.56
CA ALA A 4 20.21 21.27 -12.01
C ALA A 4 18.83 20.69 -11.69
N SER A 5 17.91 20.79 -12.65
CA SER A 5 16.67 20.03 -12.61
C SER A 5 17.11 18.58 -12.55
N ASN A 6 16.93 17.95 -11.40
CA ASN A 6 17.23 16.54 -11.16
C ASN A 6 16.35 15.71 -12.10
N LYS A 7 16.82 15.53 -13.34
CA LYS A 7 16.08 14.81 -14.37
C LYS A 7 16.20 13.34 -14.00
N ILE A 8 15.07 12.77 -13.57
CA ILE A 8 14.92 11.32 -13.44
C ILE A 8 15.41 10.68 -14.74
N THR A 9 16.37 9.80 -14.62
CA THR A 9 16.93 9.02 -15.73
C THR A 9 16.00 7.87 -16.09
N ASP A 10 16.08 7.39 -17.32
CA ASP A 10 15.27 6.23 -17.76
C ASP A 10 15.59 4.96 -16.93
N ASP A 11 16.81 4.84 -16.44
CA ASP A 11 17.23 3.74 -15.55
C ASP A 11 16.56 3.82 -14.18
N GLU A 12 16.49 5.02 -13.59
CA GLU A 12 15.77 5.25 -12.33
C GLU A 12 14.27 4.99 -12.49
N LEU A 13 13.69 5.38 -13.63
CA LEU A 13 12.29 5.12 -13.95
C LEU A 13 12.03 3.61 -14.09
N ASN A 14 12.88 2.88 -14.80
CA ASN A 14 12.77 1.43 -14.96
C ASN A 14 12.93 0.70 -13.63
N ALA A 15 13.89 1.10 -12.79
CA ALA A 15 14.09 0.53 -11.46
C ALA A 15 12.85 0.74 -10.57
N LEU A 16 12.24 1.92 -10.63
CA LEU A 16 11.00 2.22 -9.92
C LEU A 16 9.86 1.32 -10.39
N ILE A 17 9.65 1.16 -11.70
CA ILE A 17 8.60 0.31 -12.27
C ILE A 17 8.77 -1.14 -11.84
N LEU A 18 10.00 -1.68 -11.88
CA LEU A 18 10.29 -3.04 -11.42
C LEU A 18 9.96 -3.20 -9.93
N ARG A 19 10.34 -2.23 -9.10
CA ARG A 19 10.04 -2.23 -7.67
C ARG A 19 8.53 -2.13 -7.38
N LEU A 20 7.78 -1.35 -8.16
CA LEU A 20 6.32 -1.32 -8.07
C LEU A 20 5.73 -2.68 -8.43
N GLY A 21 6.27 -3.35 -9.44
CA GLY A 21 5.85 -4.69 -9.85
C GLY A 21 6.00 -5.74 -8.75
N THR A 22 7.07 -5.71 -7.96
CA THR A 22 7.31 -6.69 -6.88
C THR A 22 6.37 -6.52 -5.68
N LEU A 23 5.88 -5.30 -5.45
CA LEU A 23 4.93 -4.99 -4.39
C LEU A 23 3.49 -5.42 -4.72
N LEU A 24 3.21 -5.82 -5.96
CA LEU A 24 1.86 -6.17 -6.38
C LEU A 24 1.58 -7.66 -6.16
N PRO A 25 0.63 -8.03 -5.27
CA PRO A 25 0.33 -9.43 -5.01
C PRO A 25 -0.10 -10.18 -6.27
N GLN A 26 -0.81 -9.53 -7.19
CA GLN A 26 -1.30 -10.14 -8.45
C GLN A 26 -0.18 -10.50 -9.44
N LEU A 27 0.96 -9.81 -9.33
CA LEU A 27 2.15 -10.03 -10.14
C LEU A 27 3.15 -10.96 -9.42
N ASN A 28 3.09 -11.02 -8.10
CA ASN A 28 3.97 -11.83 -7.25
C ASN A 28 3.46 -13.29 -7.06
N HIS A 29 2.14 -13.53 -7.07
CA HIS A 29 1.55 -14.87 -6.82
C HIS A 29 1.56 -15.82 -8.03
N GLY A 30 1.97 -15.36 -9.21
CA GLY A 30 2.07 -16.21 -10.41
C GLY A 30 3.49 -16.74 -10.57
N ARG A 31 3.69 -18.05 -10.31
CA ARG A 31 4.93 -18.81 -10.58
C ARG A 31 5.70 -18.23 -11.78
N HIS A 32 6.79 -17.54 -11.49
CA HIS A 32 7.86 -17.13 -12.41
C HIS A 32 7.43 -16.32 -13.65
N GLY A 33 7.55 -14.99 -13.59
CA GLY A 33 7.86 -14.18 -14.78
C GLY A 33 6.88 -13.07 -15.18
N ARG A 34 5.76 -12.85 -14.47
CA ARG A 34 4.76 -11.88 -14.93
C ARG A 34 5.18 -10.41 -14.84
N VAL A 35 6.13 -10.04 -13.97
CA VAL A 35 6.64 -8.66 -13.93
C VAL A 35 7.45 -8.35 -15.19
N ALA A 36 8.34 -9.26 -15.61
CA ALA A 36 9.18 -9.08 -16.80
C ALA A 36 8.37 -9.04 -18.12
N SER A 37 7.23 -9.74 -18.17
CA SER A 37 6.34 -9.75 -19.34
C SER A 37 5.22 -8.69 -19.29
N SER A 38 5.11 -7.90 -18.23
CA SER A 38 4.05 -6.89 -18.10
C SER A 38 4.52 -5.53 -18.60
N SER A 39 3.70 -4.90 -19.44
CA SER A 39 3.92 -3.50 -19.85
C SER A 39 3.93 -2.56 -18.65
N THR A 40 4.75 -1.50 -18.70
CA THR A 40 4.78 -0.40 -17.73
C THR A 40 3.38 0.14 -17.42
N THR A 41 2.54 0.36 -18.43
CA THR A 41 1.17 0.87 -18.23
C THR A 41 0.33 -0.10 -17.41
N LYS A 42 0.53 -1.41 -17.59
CA LYS A 42 -0.16 -2.44 -16.80
C LYS A 42 0.31 -2.42 -15.36
N ILE A 43 1.63 -2.37 -15.12
CA ILE A 43 2.20 -2.30 -13.77
C ILE A 43 1.64 -1.08 -13.03
N LEU A 44 1.68 0.12 -13.65
CA LEU A 44 1.16 1.34 -13.04
C LEU A 44 -0.34 1.26 -12.74
N LYS A 45 -1.16 0.73 -13.66
CA LYS A 45 -2.60 0.54 -13.44
C LYS A 45 -2.88 -0.41 -12.27
N GLU A 46 -2.16 -1.52 -12.21
CA GLU A 46 -2.27 -2.48 -11.11
C GLU A 46 -1.82 -1.84 -9.79
N THR A 47 -0.77 -1.03 -9.79
CA THR A 47 -0.32 -0.26 -8.62
C THR A 47 -1.41 0.67 -8.12
N CYS A 48 -1.99 1.51 -8.99
CA CYS A 48 -3.07 2.42 -8.58
C CYS A 48 -4.29 1.66 -8.06
N SER A 49 -4.63 0.52 -8.69
CA SER A 49 -5.75 -0.31 -8.26
C SER A 49 -5.49 -0.98 -6.92
N TYR A 50 -4.26 -1.41 -6.66
CA TYR A 50 -3.85 -2.00 -5.39
C TYR A 50 -3.86 -0.97 -4.26
N ILE A 51 -3.34 0.23 -4.48
CA ILE A 51 -3.42 1.34 -3.50
C ILE A 51 -4.88 1.62 -3.14
N ARG A 52 -5.78 1.69 -4.11
CA ARG A 52 -7.21 1.94 -3.87
C ARG A 52 -7.87 0.83 -3.05
N ARG A 53 -7.49 -0.44 -3.29
CA ARG A 53 -7.97 -1.57 -2.46
C ARG A 53 -7.44 -1.48 -1.04
N LEU A 54 -6.14 -1.22 -0.86
CA LEU A 54 -5.55 -1.06 0.47
C LEU A 54 -6.20 0.07 1.26
N GLN A 55 -6.45 1.22 0.63
CA GLN A 55 -7.16 2.33 1.28
C GLN A 55 -8.54 1.90 1.76
N LYS A 56 -9.31 1.20 0.91
CA LYS A 56 -10.61 0.67 1.30
C LYS A 56 -10.51 -0.36 2.43
N GLU A 57 -9.54 -1.28 2.38
CA GLU A 57 -9.35 -2.26 3.44
C GLU A 57 -9.00 -1.60 4.79
N VAL A 58 -8.20 -0.53 4.76
CA VAL A 58 -7.90 0.29 5.94
C VAL A 58 -9.16 0.99 6.47
N ASP A 59 -9.97 1.59 5.59
CA ASP A 59 -11.21 2.26 5.97
C ASP A 59 -12.22 1.27 6.59
N ASP A 60 -12.46 0.14 5.92
CA ASP A 60 -13.37 -0.91 6.37
C ASP A 60 -12.90 -1.53 7.70
N LEU A 61 -11.58 -1.74 7.88
CA LEU A 61 -11.02 -2.25 9.13
C LEU A 61 -11.13 -1.21 10.25
N SER A 62 -10.88 0.06 9.95
CA SER A 62 -10.98 1.16 10.90
C SER A 62 -12.42 1.32 11.40
N GLU A 63 -13.42 1.23 10.52
CA GLU A 63 -14.83 1.27 10.89
C GLU A 63 -15.21 0.08 11.78
N ARG A 64 -14.82 -1.14 11.41
CA ARG A 64 -15.08 -2.34 12.22
C ARG A 64 -14.42 -2.28 13.59
N LEU A 65 -13.22 -1.71 13.67
CA LEU A 65 -12.53 -1.48 14.93
C LEU A 65 -13.29 -0.47 15.79
N SER A 66 -13.71 0.67 15.23
CA SER A 66 -14.52 1.65 15.95
C SER A 66 -15.82 1.04 16.50
N GLN A 67 -16.55 0.28 15.68
CA GLN A 67 -17.77 -0.41 16.13
C GLN A 67 -17.50 -1.43 17.24
N CYS A 68 -16.38 -2.16 17.16
CA CYS A 68 -15.98 -3.11 18.20
C CYS A 68 -15.69 -2.38 19.52
N LEU A 69 -14.99 -1.25 19.45
CA LEU A 69 -14.68 -0.40 20.60
C LEU A 69 -15.95 0.21 21.23
N ASP A 70 -16.92 0.63 20.42
CA ASP A 70 -18.20 1.16 20.90
C ASP A 70 -19.11 0.08 21.52
N SER A 71 -19.01 -1.16 21.05
CA SER A 71 -19.84 -2.29 21.51
C SER A 71 -19.32 -2.95 22.77
N MET A 72 -18.01 -2.95 22.99
CA MET A 72 -17.45 -3.31 24.29
C MET A 72 -17.75 -2.11 25.21
N ASP A 73 -18.25 -2.34 26.43
CA ASP A 73 -18.45 -1.28 27.44
C ASP A 73 -17.06 -0.85 27.95
N ILE A 74 -16.23 -0.34 27.05
CA ILE A 74 -14.81 -0.08 27.20
C ILE A 74 -14.69 1.12 28.11
N THR A 75 -14.17 0.87 29.31
CA THR A 75 -13.76 1.94 30.20
C THR A 75 -12.61 2.72 29.54
N SER A 76 -12.44 4.01 29.84
CA SER A 76 -11.40 4.81 29.17
C SER A 76 -9.99 4.20 29.28
N SER A 77 -9.71 3.42 30.35
CA SER A 77 -8.47 2.67 30.54
C SER A 77 -8.28 1.52 29.55
N ASP A 78 -9.36 0.82 29.17
CA ASP A 78 -9.31 -0.29 28.21
C ASP A 78 -9.10 0.25 26.78
N ALA A 79 -9.68 1.41 26.47
CA ALA A 79 -9.47 2.10 25.18
C ALA A 79 -8.00 2.53 25.01
N GLU A 80 -7.41 3.10 26.06
CA GLU A 80 -6.03 3.58 26.05
C GLU A 80 -5.02 2.43 25.87
N PHE A 81 -5.28 1.27 26.47
CA PHE A 81 -4.49 0.05 26.27
C PHE A 81 -4.58 -0.46 24.81
N LEU A 82 -5.78 -0.53 24.24
CA LEU A 82 -5.98 -0.96 22.85
C LEU A 82 -5.33 0.00 21.84
N THR A 83 -5.42 1.31 22.06
CA THR A 83 -4.71 2.27 21.21
C THR A 83 -3.20 2.09 21.27
N ASN A 84 -2.63 1.80 22.45
CA ASN A 84 -1.20 1.53 22.58
C ASN A 84 -0.80 0.22 21.88
N LEU A 85 -1.65 -0.81 21.90
CA LEU A 85 -1.38 -2.08 21.21
C LEU A 85 -1.38 -1.92 19.68
N LEU A 86 -2.25 -1.05 19.15
CA LEU A 86 -2.36 -0.78 17.70
C LEU A 86 -1.27 0.16 17.17
N GLN A 87 -0.60 0.91 18.06
CA GLN A 87 0.51 1.81 17.72
C GLN A 87 1.89 1.13 17.78
N GLN A 88 1.98 -0.14 18.15
CA GLN A 88 3.19 -0.97 18.13
C GLN A 88 3.35 -1.74 16.82
#